data_AF-A0A967FFY0-F1
#
_entry.id   AF-A0A967FFY0-F1
#
_cell.length_a   1.000
_cell.length_b   1.000
_cell.length_c   1.000
_cell.angle_alpha   90.00
_cell.angle_beta   90.00
_cell.angle_gamma   90.00
#
_symmetry.space_group_name_H-M   'P 1'
#
loop_
_entity.id
_entity.type
_entity.pdbx_description
1 polymer ?
#
loop_
_entity_poly.entity_id
_entity_poly.type
_entity_poly.pdbx_seq_one_letter_code
_entity_poly.pdbx_strand_id
1 'polypeptide(L)'
;MELSFFLRMLLGHLVGDFILQPYKIAVAKRAGWRGLFLHVSIVTVTTGIAIYRTTPHWYFWIIALFGVHLFIDQFRTFIFTDNSNGKSLYLFILDQIVHLISIMVISWLATGWRFSSLSAIYNRTLSSSDGILLFACLFIIAVWVIPILEVELATAIMSKKTPDNKNLVP
;
A
#
# COMPACT_ATOMS: atom_id res chain seq x y z
N MET A 1 -0.15 -19.76 10.21
CA MET A 1 -0.93 -18.63 10.79
C MET A 1 -0.23 -17.31 10.54
N GLU A 2 1.05 -17.18 10.91
CA GLU A 2 1.82 -15.93 10.78
C GLU A 2 1.88 -15.39 9.35
N LEU A 3 2.32 -16.21 8.37
CA LEU A 3 2.44 -15.79 6.98
C LEU A 3 1.08 -15.42 6.39
N SER A 4 0.03 -16.18 6.74
CA SER A 4 -1.34 -15.92 6.29
C SER A 4 -1.84 -14.55 6.73
N PHE A 5 -1.56 -14.15 7.98
CA PHE A 5 -1.96 -12.84 8.50
C PHE A 5 -1.26 -11.70 7.75
N PHE A 6 0.06 -11.81 7.56
CA PHE A 6 0.83 -10.84 6.77
C PHE A 6 0.31 -10.72 5.34
N LEU A 7 0.06 -11.84 4.65
CA LEU A 7 -0.45 -11.83 3.27
C LEU A 7 -1.86 -11.24 3.18
N ARG A 8 -2.72 -11.45 4.18
CA ARG A 8 -4.05 -10.83 4.25
C ARG A 8 -3.98 -9.33 4.49
N MET A 9 -3.09 -8.88 5.38
CA MET A 9 -2.83 -7.46 5.60
C MET A 9 -2.34 -6.79 4.30
N LEU A 10 -1.37 -7.42 3.63
CA LEU A 10 -0.85 -6.96 2.35
C LEU A 10 -1.94 -6.92 1.27
N LEU A 11 -2.73 -7.99 1.15
CA LEU A 11 -3.83 -8.06 0.17
C LEU A 11 -4.86 -6.95 0.41
N GLY A 12 -5.29 -6.77 1.66
CA GLY A 12 -6.26 -5.75 2.04
C GLY A 12 -5.79 -4.33 1.72
N HIS A 13 -4.53 -4.04 2.00
CA HIS A 13 -3.86 -2.80 1.65
C HIS A 13 -3.78 -2.60 0.13
N LEU A 14 -3.30 -3.61 -0.62
CA LEU A 14 -3.21 -3.53 -2.09
C LEU A 14 -4.57 -3.28 -2.74
N VAL A 15 -5.62 -3.96 -2.27
CA VAL A 15 -6.99 -3.73 -2.74
C VAL A 15 -7.46 -2.31 -2.41
N GLY A 16 -7.20 -1.82 -1.19
CA GLY A 16 -7.59 -0.48 -0.76
C GLY A 16 -6.91 0.64 -1.55
N ASP A 17 -5.57 0.56 -1.68
CA ASP A 17 -4.74 1.62 -2.26
C ASP A 17 -4.72 1.63 -3.79
N PHE A 18 -4.89 0.47 -4.44
CA PHE A 18 -4.73 0.38 -5.89
C PHE A 18 -6.02 0.08 -6.64
N ILE A 19 -6.86 -0.80 -6.11
CA ILE A 19 -8.11 -1.19 -6.80
C ILE A 19 -9.24 -0.22 -6.43
N LEU A 20 -9.40 0.06 -5.15
CA LEU A 20 -10.51 0.87 -4.62
C LEU A 20 -10.17 2.34 -4.41
N GLN A 21 -9.00 2.77 -4.88
CA GLN A 21 -8.61 4.18 -4.96
C GLN A 21 -8.60 4.66 -6.43
N PRO A 22 -9.77 4.82 -7.08
CA PRO A 22 -9.83 5.42 -8.40
C PRO A 22 -9.32 6.87 -8.35
N TYR A 23 -8.96 7.42 -9.51
CA TYR A 23 -8.40 8.77 -9.64
C TYR A 23 -9.18 9.85 -8.86
N LYS A 24 -10.51 9.79 -8.85
CA LYS A 24 -11.35 10.73 -8.09
C LYS A 24 -11.06 10.74 -6.58
N ILE A 25 -10.81 9.56 -5.99
CA ILE A 25 -10.46 9.44 -4.57
C ILE A 25 -9.03 9.93 -4.35
N ALA A 26 -8.10 9.65 -5.27
CA ALA A 26 -6.74 10.15 -5.19
C ALA A 26 -6.69 11.70 -5.22
N VAL A 27 -7.50 12.33 -6.09
CA VAL A 27 -7.65 13.80 -6.15
C VAL A 27 -8.30 14.32 -4.87
N ALA A 28 -9.38 13.69 -4.39
CA ALA A 28 -10.03 14.08 -3.15
C ALA A 28 -9.09 13.99 -1.94
N LYS A 29 -8.26 12.93 -1.86
CA LYS A 29 -7.22 12.75 -0.84
C LYS A 29 -6.28 13.96 -0.80
N ARG A 30 -5.80 14.38 -1.97
CA ARG A 30 -4.91 15.55 -2.12
C ARG A 30 -5.62 16.88 -1.83
N ALA A 31 -6.94 16.95 -1.95
CA ALA A 31 -7.72 18.16 -1.70
C ALA A 31 -7.92 18.47 -0.19
N GLY A 32 -7.73 17.48 0.69
CA GLY A 32 -7.71 17.71 2.14
C GLY A 32 -8.26 16.56 2.98
N TRP A 33 -8.47 16.84 4.27
CA TRP A 33 -8.79 15.84 5.29
C TRP A 33 -9.98 14.96 4.97
N ARG A 34 -11.05 15.48 4.35
CA ARG A 34 -12.24 14.69 4.01
C ARG A 34 -11.94 13.54 3.05
N GLY A 35 -11.16 13.82 2.00
CA GLY A 35 -10.78 12.79 1.04
C GLY A 35 -9.74 11.82 1.63
N LEU A 36 -8.84 12.33 2.47
CA LEU A 36 -7.88 11.51 3.19
C LEU A 36 -8.58 10.50 4.12
N PHE A 37 -9.52 10.96 4.96
CA PHE A 37 -10.31 10.08 5.82
C PHE A 37 -11.14 9.07 5.02
N LEU A 38 -11.72 9.46 3.88
CA LEU A 38 -12.45 8.55 3.03
C LEU A 38 -11.54 7.42 2.52
N HIS A 39 -10.36 7.77 2.00
CA HIS A 39 -9.39 6.79 1.51
C HIS A 39 -8.91 5.85 2.62
N VAL A 40 -8.47 6.37 3.76
CA VAL A 40 -8.01 5.54 4.88
C VAL A 40 -9.14 4.62 5.38
N SER A 41 -10.39 5.09 5.36
CA SER A 41 -11.54 4.26 5.71
C SER A 41 -11.72 3.08 4.74
N ILE A 42 -11.53 3.30 3.44
CA ILE A 42 -11.59 2.23 2.43
C ILE A 42 -10.53 1.17 2.73
N VAL A 43 -9.28 1.58 2.93
CA VAL A 43 -8.15 0.68 3.21
C VAL A 43 -8.36 -0.10 4.52
N THR A 44 -8.88 0.59 5.54
CA THR A 44 -9.17 0.00 6.84
C THR A 44 -10.28 -1.05 6.76
N VAL A 45 -11.35 -0.76 6.00
CA VAL A 45 -12.45 -1.71 5.80
C VAL A 45 -11.99 -2.90 4.97
N THR A 46 -11.29 -2.70 3.86
CA THR A 46 -10.81 -3.79 2.99
C THR A 46 -9.86 -4.72 3.75
N THR A 47 -8.92 -4.13 4.49
CA THR A 47 -7.98 -4.91 5.29
C THR A 47 -8.66 -5.58 6.46
N GLY A 48 -9.60 -4.89 7.12
CA GLY A 48 -10.41 -5.46 8.19
C GLY A 48 -11.23 -6.68 7.76
N ILE A 49 -11.79 -6.66 6.55
CA ILE A 49 -12.44 -7.82 5.94
C ILE A 49 -11.42 -8.95 5.72
N ALA A 50 -10.23 -8.63 5.18
CA ALA A 50 -9.20 -9.63 4.89
C ALA A 50 -8.69 -10.38 6.14
N ILE A 51 -8.61 -9.68 7.29
CA ILE A 51 -8.16 -10.24 8.58
C ILE A 51 -9.30 -10.60 9.56
N TYR A 52 -10.55 -10.57 9.10
CA TYR A 52 -11.70 -10.82 9.97
C TYR A 52 -11.59 -12.19 10.65
N ARG A 53 -11.59 -12.20 11.98
CA ARG A 53 -11.46 -13.41 12.84
C ARG A 53 -10.22 -14.27 12.57
N THR A 54 -9.16 -13.74 11.97
CA THR A 54 -7.93 -14.53 11.71
C THR A 54 -6.96 -14.58 12.88
N THR A 55 -7.10 -13.67 13.85
CA THR A 55 -6.31 -13.61 15.08
C THR A 55 -7.18 -13.12 16.25
N PRO A 56 -6.87 -13.50 17.51
CA PRO A 56 -7.43 -12.82 18.67
C PRO A 56 -7.22 -11.31 18.57
N HIS A 57 -8.21 -10.53 19.01
CA HIS A 57 -8.15 -9.07 18.97
C HIS A 57 -7.92 -8.46 17.57
N TRP A 58 -8.37 -9.12 16.49
CA TRP A 58 -8.30 -8.57 15.13
C TRP A 58 -8.82 -7.12 15.01
N TYR A 59 -9.83 -6.74 15.82
CA TYR A 59 -10.36 -5.38 15.89
C TYR A 59 -9.32 -4.34 16.34
N PHE A 60 -8.41 -4.70 17.24
CA PHE A 60 -7.33 -3.82 17.70
C PHE A 60 -6.36 -3.53 16.56
N TRP A 61 -6.01 -4.54 15.77
CA TRP A 61 -5.10 -4.40 14.63
C TRP A 61 -5.70 -3.56 13.49
N ILE A 62 -7.02 -3.58 13.32
CA ILE A 62 -7.71 -2.66 12.39
C ILE A 62 -7.57 -1.21 12.84
N ILE A 63 -7.76 -0.93 14.13
CA ILE A 63 -7.62 0.43 14.68
C ILE A 63 -6.16 0.90 14.56
N ALA A 64 -5.20 0.02 14.86
CA ALA A 64 -3.78 0.30 14.69
C ALA A 64 -3.44 0.60 13.22
N LEU A 65 -3.95 -0.21 12.29
CA LEU A 65 -3.78 0.01 10.85
C LEU A 65 -4.37 1.36 10.43
N PHE A 66 -5.61 1.67 10.83
CA PHE A 66 -6.23 2.96 10.54
C PHE A 66 -5.35 4.13 10.99
N GLY A 67 -4.86 4.09 12.24
CA GLY A 67 -4.02 5.14 12.80
C GLY A 67 -2.70 5.30 12.06
N VAL A 68 -2.03 4.19 11.76
CA VAL A 68 -0.75 4.21 11.04
C VAL A 68 -0.93 4.65 9.58
N HIS A 69 -1.93 4.15 8.88
CA HIS A 69 -2.22 4.53 7.49
C HIS A 69 -2.59 6.02 7.39
N LEU A 70 -3.45 6.51 8.29
CA LEU A 70 -3.76 7.95 8.39
C LEU A 70 -2.51 8.78 8.65
N PHE A 71 -1.65 8.32 9.57
CA PHE A 71 -0.42 9.00 9.92
C PHE A 71 0.56 9.05 8.74
N ILE A 72 0.71 7.98 7.96
CA ILE A 72 1.60 7.97 6.79
C ILE A 72 1.05 8.88 5.70
N ASP A 73 -0.22 8.70 5.35
CA ASP A 73 -0.84 9.43 4.25
C ASP A 73 -0.97 10.93 4.50
N GLN A 74 -1.10 11.40 5.74
CA GLN A 74 -1.11 12.84 6.03
C GLN A 74 0.22 13.50 5.65
N PHE A 75 1.38 12.83 5.84
CA PHE A 75 2.67 13.39 5.43
C PHE A 75 2.72 13.48 3.91
N ARG A 76 2.26 12.44 3.22
CA ARG A 76 2.21 12.48 1.76
C ARG A 76 1.26 13.56 1.25
N THR A 77 0.14 13.77 1.92
CA THR A 77 -0.92 14.69 1.50
C THR A 77 -0.58 16.16 1.79
N PHE A 78 0.01 16.46 2.95
CA PHE A 78 0.18 17.86 3.40
C PHE A 78 1.62 18.34 3.47
N ILE A 79 2.60 17.43 3.52
CA ILE A 79 4.02 17.78 3.71
C ILE A 79 4.82 17.51 2.43
N PHE A 80 4.58 16.37 1.78
CA PHE A 80 5.28 15.97 0.56
C PHE A 80 4.41 16.16 -0.69
N THR A 81 3.97 17.40 -0.93
CA THR A 81 3.10 17.76 -2.06
C THR A 81 3.85 18.00 -3.38
N ASP A 82 5.18 18.13 -3.33
CA ASP A 82 6.01 18.44 -4.50
C ASP A 82 6.22 17.21 -5.38
N ASN A 83 5.38 17.06 -6.40
CA ASN A 83 5.56 16.06 -7.47
C ASN A 83 6.38 16.58 -8.66
N SER A 84 7.00 17.77 -8.55
CA SER A 84 7.79 18.34 -9.66
C SER A 84 9.14 17.63 -9.84
N ASN A 85 9.73 17.77 -11.04
CA ASN A 85 11.11 17.39 -11.35
C ASN A 85 11.48 15.92 -11.10
N GLY A 86 10.56 14.98 -11.34
CA GLY A 86 10.84 13.55 -11.24
C GLY A 86 10.96 13.01 -9.81
N LYS A 87 10.67 13.84 -8.80
CA LYS A 87 10.58 13.39 -7.39
C LYS A 87 9.35 12.51 -7.13
N SER A 88 8.34 12.56 -8.01
CA SER A 88 7.10 11.79 -7.88
C SER A 88 7.35 10.29 -7.72
N LEU A 89 8.24 9.71 -8.54
CA LEU A 89 8.64 8.30 -8.44
C LEU A 89 9.29 7.98 -7.09
N TYR A 90 10.26 8.79 -6.65
CA TYR A 90 10.96 8.58 -5.38
C TYR A 90 9.99 8.65 -4.20
N LEU A 91 9.12 9.67 -4.18
CA LEU A 91 8.11 9.81 -3.15
C LEU A 91 7.13 8.64 -3.17
N PHE A 92 6.70 8.18 -4.35
CA PHE A 92 5.83 6.99 -4.48
C PHE A 92 6.49 5.74 -3.90
N ILE A 93 7.75 5.45 -4.25
CA ILE A 93 8.47 4.28 -3.72
C ILE A 93 8.63 4.40 -2.20
N LEU A 94 9.01 5.57 -1.69
CA LEU A 94 9.16 5.79 -0.25
C LEU A 94 7.85 5.55 0.50
N ASP A 95 6.75 6.08 -0.03
CA ASP A 95 5.40 5.91 0.51
C ASP A 95 5.02 4.42 0.60
N GLN A 96 5.24 3.65 -0.46
CA GLN A 96 4.94 2.22 -0.48
C GLN A 96 5.85 1.41 0.47
N ILE A 97 7.12 1.79 0.61
CA ILE A 97 8.03 1.16 1.58
C ILE A 97 7.55 1.39 3.01
N VAL A 98 7.14 2.62 3.35
CA VAL A 98 6.67 2.94 4.71
C VAL A 98 5.38 2.17 5.03
N HIS A 99 4.44 2.06 4.09
CA HIS A 99 3.25 1.23 4.25
C HIS A 99 3.60 -0.26 4.43
N LEU A 100 4.50 -0.81 3.60
CA LEU A 100 4.96 -2.19 3.72
C LEU A 100 5.61 -2.48 5.07
N ILE A 101 6.50 -1.58 5.54
CA ILE A 101 7.11 -1.68 6.87
C ILE A 101 6.05 -1.66 7.96
N SER A 102 5.03 -0.80 7.85
CA SER A 102 3.95 -0.76 8.83
C SER A 102 3.18 -2.09 8.91
N ILE A 103 2.90 -2.71 7.77
CA ILE A 103 2.24 -4.02 7.70
C ILE A 103 3.12 -5.10 8.32
N MET A 104 4.44 -5.07 8.06
CA MET A 104 5.40 -6.00 8.66
C MET A 104 5.43 -5.86 10.19
N VAL A 105 5.47 -4.62 10.70
CA VAL A 105 5.48 -4.34 12.16
C VAL A 105 4.18 -4.81 12.80
N ILE A 106 3.02 -4.47 12.21
CA ILE A 106 1.72 -4.92 12.72
C ILE A 106 1.64 -6.45 12.72
N SER A 107 2.08 -7.10 11.65
CA SER A 107 2.07 -8.57 11.54
C SER A 107 3.01 -9.23 12.55
N TRP A 108 4.18 -8.64 12.79
CA TRP A 108 5.10 -9.08 13.82
C TRP A 108 4.49 -8.98 15.22
N LEU A 109 3.88 -7.84 15.57
CA LEU A 109 3.24 -7.64 16.86
C LEU A 109 1.98 -8.51 17.05
N ALA A 110 1.22 -8.75 15.96
CA ALA A 110 -0.04 -9.48 16.01
C ALA A 110 0.10 -11.00 16.07
N THR A 111 1.07 -11.56 15.33
CA THR A 111 1.20 -13.01 15.19
C THR A 111 2.62 -13.52 15.38
N GLY A 112 3.59 -12.66 15.67
CA GLY A 112 5.00 -13.04 15.74
C GLY A 112 5.65 -13.24 14.37
N TRP A 113 5.03 -12.73 13.28
CA TRP A 113 5.55 -12.90 11.91
C TRP A 113 7.01 -12.45 11.77
N ARG A 114 7.80 -13.21 11.01
CA ARG A 114 9.21 -12.93 10.74
C ARG A 114 9.51 -13.01 9.25
N PHE A 115 10.57 -12.33 8.82
CA PHE A 115 11.05 -12.42 7.44
C PHE A 115 11.41 -13.86 7.03
N SER A 116 11.90 -14.67 7.96
CA SER A 116 12.19 -16.09 7.73
C SER A 116 10.94 -16.91 7.34
N SER A 117 9.73 -16.45 7.68
CA SER A 117 8.47 -17.09 7.30
C SER A 117 8.24 -17.05 5.78
N LEU A 118 8.92 -16.17 5.04
CA LEU A 118 8.90 -16.15 3.56
C LEU A 118 9.65 -17.32 2.93
N SER A 119 10.54 -18.01 3.67
CA SER A 119 11.25 -19.19 3.16
C SER A 119 10.29 -20.32 2.74
N ALA A 120 9.06 -20.34 3.28
CA ALA A 120 8.01 -21.27 2.87
C ALA A 120 7.67 -21.18 1.37
N ILE A 121 7.85 -20.00 0.76
CA ILE A 121 7.63 -19.77 -0.67
C ILE A 121 8.67 -20.54 -1.48
N TYR A 122 9.95 -20.41 -1.12
CA TYR A 122 11.04 -21.09 -1.81
C TYR A 122 11.01 -22.60 -1.58
N ASN A 123 10.75 -23.02 -0.34
CA ASN A 123 10.72 -24.43 0.06
C ASN A 123 9.46 -25.18 -0.39
N ARG A 124 8.51 -24.49 -1.06
CA ARG A 124 7.22 -25.04 -1.51
C ARG A 124 6.40 -25.69 -0.39
N THR A 125 6.51 -25.16 0.84
CA THR A 125 5.76 -25.64 2.02
C THR A 125 4.54 -24.78 2.34
N LEU A 126 4.13 -23.92 1.39
CA LEU A 126 2.95 -23.07 1.51
C LEU A 126 1.67 -23.91 1.65
N SER A 127 0.79 -23.48 2.55
CA SER A 127 -0.59 -23.95 2.54
C SER A 127 -1.31 -23.46 1.27
N SER A 128 -2.34 -24.19 0.80
CA SER A 128 -3.11 -23.78 -0.38
C SER A 128 -3.72 -22.38 -0.22
N SER A 129 -4.19 -22.04 0.99
CA SER A 129 -4.71 -20.70 1.29
C SER A 129 -3.65 -19.62 1.17
N ASP A 130 -2.44 -19.86 1.68
CA ASP A 130 -1.36 -18.87 1.60
C ASP A 130 -0.85 -18.73 0.16
N GLY A 131 -0.87 -19.82 -0.62
CA GLY A 131 -0.58 -19.79 -2.06
C GLY A 131 -1.57 -18.91 -2.84
N ILE A 132 -2.87 -19.02 -2.55
CA ILE A 132 -3.90 -18.18 -3.18
C ILE A 132 -3.72 -16.70 -2.81
N LEU A 133 -3.47 -16.41 -1.53
CA LEU A 133 -3.24 -15.04 -1.06
C LEU A 133 -1.99 -14.42 -1.72
N LEU A 134 -0.88 -15.19 -1.78
CA LEU A 134 0.34 -14.75 -2.44
C LEU A 134 0.11 -14.47 -3.92
N PHE A 135 -0.57 -15.39 -4.61
CA PHE A 135 -0.93 -15.21 -6.02
C PHE A 135 -1.77 -13.95 -6.23
N ALA A 136 -2.78 -13.71 -5.39
CA ALA A 136 -3.61 -12.51 -5.47
C ALA A 136 -2.79 -11.23 -5.27
N CYS A 137 -1.91 -11.18 -4.28
CA CYS A 137 -1.01 -10.03 -4.08
C CYS A 137 -0.12 -9.78 -5.30
N LEU A 138 0.52 -10.83 -5.83
CA LEU A 138 1.40 -10.71 -7.00
C LEU A 138 0.63 -10.29 -8.26
N PHE A 139 -0.58 -10.82 -8.45
CA PHE A 139 -1.47 -10.42 -9.53
C PHE A 139 -1.84 -8.94 -9.44
N ILE A 140 -2.20 -8.45 -8.25
CA ILE A 140 -2.53 -7.03 -8.07
C ILE A 140 -1.32 -6.13 -8.33
N ILE A 141 -0.14 -6.54 -7.84
CA ILE A 141 1.11 -5.83 -8.11
C ILE A 141 1.35 -5.74 -9.63
N ALA A 142 1.23 -6.87 -10.33
CA ALA A 142 1.47 -6.92 -11.77
C ALA A 142 0.51 -6.06 -12.58
N VAL A 143 -0.78 -6.05 -12.22
CA VAL A 143 -1.83 -5.40 -13.02
C VAL A 143 -2.07 -3.94 -12.64
N TRP A 144 -1.88 -3.55 -11.38
CA TRP A 144 -2.14 -2.16 -10.93
C TRP A 144 -0.88 -1.41 -10.52
N VAL A 145 0.04 -2.03 -9.78
CA VAL A 145 1.20 -1.32 -9.21
C VAL A 145 2.27 -1.08 -10.28
N ILE A 146 2.59 -2.10 -11.08
CA ILE A 146 3.63 -1.99 -12.12
C ILE A 146 3.28 -0.91 -13.16
N PRO A 147 2.06 -0.83 -13.73
CA PRO A 147 1.73 0.23 -14.67
C PRO A 147 1.86 1.65 -14.09
N ILE A 148 1.52 1.83 -12.80
CA ILE A 148 1.72 3.12 -12.12
C ILE A 148 3.22 3.43 -12.03
N LEU A 149 4.04 2.46 -11.64
CA LEU A 149 5.50 2.60 -11.60
C LEU A 149 6.10 2.92 -12.97
N GLU A 150 5.61 2.30 -14.04
CA GLU A 150 6.05 2.57 -15.42
C GLU A 150 5.76 4.01 -15.83
N VAL A 151 4.55 4.51 -15.53
CA VAL A 151 4.16 5.90 -15.81
C VAL A 151 5.01 6.89 -15.00
N GLU A 152 5.20 6.64 -13.71
CA GLU A 152 6.04 7.49 -12.85
C GLU A 152 7.50 7.49 -13.29
N LEU A 153 8.03 6.33 -13.72
CA LEU A 153 9.38 6.21 -14.26
C LEU A 153 9.54 6.96 -15.59
N ALA A 154 8.60 6.79 -16.52
CA ALA A 154 8.61 7.51 -17.78
C ALA A 154 8.58 9.03 -17.56
N THR A 155 7.73 9.49 -16.65
CA THR A 155 7.59 10.91 -16.27
C THR A 155 8.88 11.46 -15.67
N ALA A 156 9.52 10.72 -14.76
CA ALA A 156 10.79 11.11 -14.14
C ALA A 156 11.95 11.19 -15.16
N ILE A 157 11.99 10.29 -16.14
CA ILE A 157 12.98 10.34 -17.23
C ILE A 157 12.74 11.56 -18.12
N MET A 158 11.49 11.85 -18.47
CA MET A 158 11.12 13.01 -19.30
C MET A 158 11.44 14.33 -18.61
N SER A 159 11.10 14.48 -17.31
CA SER A 159 11.39 15.71 -16.57
C SER A 159 12.88 16.03 -16.47
N LYS A 160 13.74 14.99 -16.45
CA LYS A 160 15.20 15.16 -16.45
C LYS A 160 15.74 15.61 -17.82
N LYS A 161 15.07 15.24 -18.92
CA LYS A 161 15.47 15.61 -20.29
C LYS A 161 15.00 17.01 -20.70
N THR A 162 13.90 17.51 -20.13
CA THR A 162 13.36 18.86 -20.41
C THR A 162 13.10 19.59 -19.09
N PRO A 163 14.12 20.23 -18.49
CA PRO A 163 13.97 20.90 -17.19
C PRO A 163 13.04 22.13 -17.19
N ASP A 164 12.57 22.60 -18.36
CA ASP A 164 11.92 23.91 -18.50
C ASP A 164 10.44 23.91 -18.91
N ASN A 165 9.78 22.75 -19.05
CA ASN A 165 8.35 22.76 -19.42
C ASN A 165 7.44 22.53 -18.22
N LYS A 166 7.06 23.64 -17.55
CA LYS A 166 6.21 23.68 -16.35
C LYS A 166 4.75 23.19 -16.55
N ASN A 167 4.35 22.73 -17.73
CA ASN A 167 2.94 22.51 -18.09
C ASN A 167 2.63 21.15 -18.74
N LEU A 168 3.12 20.05 -18.18
CA LEU A 168 2.68 18.70 -18.54
C LEU A 168 2.49 17.96 -17.21
N VAL A 169 1.32 17.93 -16.58
CA VAL A 169 0.07 17.23 -16.95
C VAL A 169 -1.06 17.78 -16.02
N PRO A 170 -2.34 17.82 -16.45
CA PRO A 170 -3.49 18.17 -15.59
C PRO A 170 -3.72 17.24 -14.38
#